data_AF-A0A352KYT7-F1
#
_entry.id   AF-A0A352KYT7-F1
#
_cell.length_a   1.000
_cell.length_b   1.000
_cell.length_c   1.000
_cell.angle_alpha   90.00
_cell.angle_beta   90.00
_cell.angle_gamma   90.00
#
_symmetry.space_group_name_H-M   'P 1'
#
loop_
_entity.id
_entity.type
_entity.pdbx_description
1 polymer ?
#
loop_
_entity_poly.entity_id
_entity_poly.type
_entity_poly.pdbx_seq_one_letter_code
_entity_poly.pdbx_strand_id
1 'polypeptide(L)'
;MRMTGGRAEIGGLLLCVSEPRVGADNWFGYEVSLNIPAKAVLVGDHRNNFRLLSQQPADLGADRWHHLKAVLSGGRLQVYLDHGQQPVIDEPLPDRLPGRLAGLRTWGSEIEFRNFRLQSAEQSEPVLADWSGAQLQQLPAVDQSQQRRLAGLAALCRTMFSLNEFAYLE
;
A
#
# COMPACT_ATOMS: atom_id res chain seq x y z
N MET A 1 0.24 -4.84 -7.24
CA MET A 1 1.45 -5.18 -6.46
C MET A 1 1.86 -6.61 -6.72
N ARG A 2 3.13 -6.95 -6.53
CA ARG A 2 3.67 -8.31 -6.62
C ARG A 2 4.59 -8.53 -5.43
N MET A 3 4.40 -9.61 -4.68
CA MET A 3 5.32 -10.01 -3.61
C MET A 3 6.20 -11.15 -4.10
N THR A 4 7.48 -11.14 -3.76
CA THR A 4 8.40 -12.23 -4.14
C THR A 4 8.24 -13.41 -3.18
N GLY A 5 8.39 -14.64 -3.69
CA GLY A 5 8.16 -15.85 -2.89
C GLY A 5 9.12 -16.06 -1.71
N GLY A 6 10.24 -15.33 -1.65
CA GLY A 6 11.26 -15.51 -0.60
C GLY A 6 10.91 -14.89 0.75
N ARG A 7 10.13 -13.80 0.77
CA ARG A 7 9.68 -13.06 1.98
C ARG A 7 8.36 -12.34 1.66
N ALA A 8 7.24 -13.00 1.87
CA ALA A 8 5.91 -12.41 1.70
C ALA A 8 5.08 -12.63 2.95
N GLU A 9 4.71 -11.57 3.63
CA GLU A 9 3.68 -11.55 4.68
C GLU A 9 2.49 -10.72 4.18
N ILE A 10 2.43 -9.45 4.56
CA ILE A 10 1.35 -8.55 4.16
C ILE A 10 1.87 -7.28 3.48
N GLY A 11 1.11 -6.79 2.53
CA GLY A 11 1.41 -5.54 1.86
C GLY A 11 0.23 -5.07 1.03
N GLY A 12 0.12 -3.76 0.88
CA GLY A 12 -1.19 -3.19 0.60
C GLY A 12 -1.23 -1.69 0.49
N LEU A 13 -2.45 -1.18 0.64
CA LEU A 13 -2.82 0.21 0.57
C LEU A 13 -3.21 0.71 1.96
N LEU A 14 -2.85 1.95 2.23
CA LEU A 14 -3.22 2.66 3.45
C LEU A 14 -4.12 3.83 3.07
N LEU A 15 -5.20 4.02 3.82
CA LEU A 15 -6.21 5.03 3.53
C LEU A 15 -6.53 5.84 4.77
N CYS A 16 -6.86 7.11 4.57
CA CYS A 16 -7.24 8.04 5.64
C CYS A 16 -6.23 8.07 6.78
N VAL A 17 -4.94 8.10 6.46
CA VAL A 17 -3.89 8.14 7.47
C VAL A 17 -3.84 9.53 8.11
N SER A 18 -3.71 9.55 9.43
CA SER A 18 -3.48 10.73 10.25
C SER A 18 -2.58 10.41 11.45
N GLU A 19 -1.86 11.44 11.90
CA GLU A 19 -0.96 11.39 13.06
C GLU A 19 0.05 10.23 13.05
N PRO A 20 0.81 10.01 11.96
CA PRO A 20 1.81 8.97 11.96
C PRO A 20 2.93 9.28 12.94
N ARG A 21 3.27 8.29 13.78
CA ARG A 21 4.35 8.35 14.76
C ARG A 21 5.28 7.16 14.57
N VAL A 22 6.39 7.18 15.32
CA VAL A 22 7.34 6.06 15.36
C VAL A 22 6.63 4.81 15.87
N GLY A 23 6.72 3.72 15.09
CA GLY A 23 6.12 2.42 15.37
C GLY A 23 5.20 1.94 14.24
N ALA A 24 5.21 0.64 13.97
CA ALA A 24 4.52 0.02 12.84
C ALA A 24 3.01 0.33 12.76
N ASP A 25 2.35 0.35 13.93
CA ASP A 25 0.91 0.53 14.05
C ASP A 25 0.54 1.82 14.83
N ASN A 26 1.52 2.71 15.04
CA ASN A 26 1.36 3.93 15.83
C ASN A 26 0.85 5.11 14.98
N TRP A 27 -0.34 4.94 14.43
CA TRP A 27 -1.01 5.92 13.58
C TRP A 27 -2.52 5.65 13.57
N PHE A 28 -3.28 6.57 12.95
CA PHE A 28 -4.70 6.38 12.70
C PHE A 28 -4.97 6.20 11.21
N GLY A 29 -5.76 5.21 10.82
CA GLY A 29 -6.25 5.07 9.45
C GLY A 29 -6.71 3.65 9.14
N TYR A 30 -6.83 3.32 7.86
CA TYR A 30 -7.22 2.00 7.39
C TYR A 30 -6.09 1.33 6.61
N GLU A 31 -6.04 0.02 6.71
CA GLU A 31 -5.17 -0.84 5.92
C GLU A 31 -6.01 -1.81 5.08
N VAL A 32 -5.65 -1.93 3.80
CA VAL A 32 -6.16 -2.96 2.90
C VAL A 32 -4.95 -3.70 2.32
N SER A 33 -4.75 -4.95 2.74
CA SER A 33 -3.55 -5.71 2.36
C SER A 33 -3.87 -7.06 1.73
N LEU A 34 -2.95 -7.51 0.90
CA LEU A 34 -2.86 -8.90 0.49
C LEU A 34 -2.03 -9.64 1.54
N ASN A 35 -2.47 -10.83 1.94
CA ASN A 35 -1.71 -11.75 2.76
C ASN A 35 -1.46 -13.03 1.95
N ILE A 36 -0.24 -13.17 1.43
CA ILE A 36 0.12 -14.27 0.53
C ILE A 36 0.15 -15.61 1.27
N PRO A 37 0.78 -15.74 2.47
CA PRO A 37 0.74 -16.99 3.22
C PRO A 37 -0.67 -17.45 3.58
N ALA A 38 -1.55 -16.52 3.99
CA ALA A 38 -2.91 -16.83 4.37
C ALA A 38 -3.87 -16.95 3.16
N LYS A 39 -3.40 -16.63 1.95
CA LYS A 39 -4.22 -16.55 0.72
C LYS A 39 -5.51 -15.75 0.96
N ALA A 40 -5.36 -14.55 1.52
CA ALA A 40 -6.49 -13.73 1.90
C ALA A 40 -6.25 -12.24 1.63
N VAL A 41 -7.34 -11.52 1.37
CA VAL A 41 -7.37 -10.06 1.43
C VAL A 41 -7.84 -9.66 2.83
N LEU A 42 -7.22 -8.63 3.41
CA LEU A 42 -7.55 -8.13 4.74
C LEU A 42 -7.90 -6.65 4.71
N VAL A 43 -8.80 -6.27 5.61
CA VAL A 43 -9.12 -4.89 5.98
C VAL A 43 -8.93 -4.75 7.48
N GLY A 44 -8.18 -3.76 7.89
CA GLY A 44 -8.02 -3.39 9.29
C GLY A 44 -8.08 -1.88 9.50
N ASP A 45 -8.28 -1.48 10.75
CA ASP A 45 -8.04 -0.11 11.19
C ASP A 45 -6.85 -0.03 12.13
N HIS A 46 -6.22 1.14 12.10
CA HIS A 46 -5.15 1.52 12.99
C HIS A 46 -5.68 2.65 13.86
N ARG A 47 -5.59 2.46 15.18
CA ARG A 47 -5.88 3.48 16.19
C ARG A 47 -4.79 3.44 17.26
N ASN A 48 -3.55 3.67 16.84
CA ASN A 48 -2.32 3.38 17.60
C ASN A 48 -2.09 1.90 17.90
N ASN A 49 -2.79 1.05 17.18
CA ASN A 49 -2.60 -0.38 17.15
C ASN A 49 -3.41 -0.93 15.98
N PHE A 50 -2.96 -2.03 15.39
CA PHE A 50 -3.71 -2.71 14.35
C PHE A 50 -4.89 -3.47 14.95
N ARG A 51 -6.04 -3.38 14.29
CA ARG A 51 -7.20 -4.24 14.54
C ARG A 51 -7.76 -4.72 13.20
N LEU A 52 -7.86 -6.04 13.06
CA LEU A 52 -8.50 -6.67 11.91
C LEU A 52 -10.01 -6.41 11.96
N LEU A 53 -10.56 -5.92 10.85
CA LEU A 53 -12.01 -5.73 10.65
C LEU A 53 -12.59 -6.87 9.83
N SER A 54 -11.92 -7.23 8.72
CA SER A 54 -12.39 -8.28 7.81
C SER A 54 -11.22 -9.00 7.15
N GLN A 55 -11.43 -10.28 6.86
CA GLN A 55 -10.50 -11.10 6.11
C GLN A 55 -11.30 -12.05 5.22
N GLN A 56 -11.00 -12.07 3.92
CA GLN A 56 -11.67 -12.94 2.96
C GLN A 56 -10.66 -13.76 2.17
N PRO A 57 -10.89 -15.09 2.01
CA PRO A 57 -10.07 -15.92 1.14
C PRO A 57 -10.03 -15.37 -0.29
N ALA A 58 -8.85 -15.44 -0.92
CA ALA A 58 -8.64 -15.01 -2.29
C ALA A 58 -7.56 -15.88 -2.95
N ASP A 59 -7.65 -16.05 -4.28
CA ASP A 59 -6.56 -16.65 -5.04
C ASP A 59 -5.38 -15.68 -5.13
N LEU A 60 -4.48 -15.75 -4.15
CA LEU A 60 -3.26 -14.95 -4.09
C LEU A 60 -2.04 -15.84 -4.28
N GLY A 61 -1.05 -15.33 -5.02
CA GLY A 61 0.18 -16.05 -5.33
C GLY A 61 1.39 -15.12 -5.31
N ALA A 62 2.48 -15.62 -4.75
CA ALA A 62 3.78 -14.97 -4.88
C ALA A 62 4.21 -14.92 -6.36
N ASP A 63 5.08 -13.97 -6.69
CA ASP A 63 5.63 -13.72 -8.02
C ASP A 63 4.59 -13.41 -9.10
N ARG A 64 3.31 -13.23 -8.70
CA ARG A 64 2.19 -12.81 -9.54
C ARG A 64 1.81 -11.37 -9.25
N TRP A 65 1.48 -10.64 -10.32
CA TRP A 65 0.90 -9.30 -10.18
C TRP A 65 -0.57 -9.39 -9.81
N HIS A 66 -0.91 -8.81 -8.67
CA HIS A 66 -2.28 -8.63 -8.20
C HIS A 66 -2.69 -7.16 -8.28
N HIS A 67 -3.91 -6.90 -8.77
CA HIS A 67 -4.46 -5.55 -8.80
C HIS A 67 -5.39 -5.34 -7.60
N LEU A 68 -5.00 -4.48 -6.66
CA LEU A 68 -5.79 -4.13 -5.49
C LEU A 68 -6.37 -2.74 -5.66
N LYS A 69 -7.68 -2.60 -5.45
CA LYS A 69 -8.39 -1.31 -5.43
C LYS A 69 -9.19 -1.22 -4.15
N ALA A 70 -9.07 -0.10 -3.45
CA ALA A 70 -9.88 0.24 -2.30
C ALA A 70 -10.72 1.49 -2.62
N VAL A 71 -12.00 1.47 -2.28
CA VAL A 71 -12.93 2.59 -2.50
C VAL A 71 -13.60 2.90 -1.17
N LEU A 72 -13.44 4.12 -0.71
CA LEU A 72 -14.06 4.63 0.50
C LEU A 72 -15.21 5.57 0.10
N SER A 73 -16.46 5.10 0.22
CA SER A 73 -17.64 5.86 -0.19
C SER A 73 -18.85 5.47 0.66
N GLY A 74 -19.75 6.44 0.92
CA GLY A 74 -21.00 6.18 1.64
C GLY A 74 -20.83 5.57 3.04
N GLY A 75 -19.72 5.84 3.73
CA GLY A 75 -19.43 5.25 5.04
C GLY A 75 -19.00 3.78 4.99
N ARG A 76 -18.49 3.32 3.84
CA ARG A 76 -18.07 1.93 3.61
C ARG A 76 -16.72 1.88 2.93
N LEU A 77 -15.95 0.85 3.23
CA LEU A 77 -14.70 0.52 2.56
C LEU A 77 -14.89 -0.74 1.72
N GLN A 78 -14.87 -0.55 0.40
CA GLN A 78 -15.03 -1.61 -0.58
C GLN A 78 -13.67 -1.96 -1.20
N VAL A 79 -13.36 -3.25 -1.25
CA VAL A 79 -12.09 -3.75 -1.78
C VAL A 79 -12.36 -4.62 -2.99
N TYR A 80 -11.65 -4.36 -4.08
CA TYR A 80 -11.72 -5.10 -5.32
C TYR A 80 -10.36 -5.69 -5.65
N LEU A 81 -10.36 -6.93 -6.13
CA LEU A 81 -9.16 -7.68 -6.46
C LEU A 81 -9.18 -8.07 -7.94
N ASP A 82 -8.01 -8.01 -8.60
CA ASP A 82 -7.74 -8.53 -9.94
C ASP A 82 -8.79 -8.12 -11.00
N HIS A 83 -9.18 -6.84 -10.94
CA HIS A 83 -10.16 -6.21 -11.84
C HIS A 83 -11.58 -6.77 -11.77
N GLY A 84 -11.91 -7.51 -10.70
CA GLY A 84 -13.26 -7.97 -10.40
C GLY A 84 -14.28 -6.82 -10.31
N GLN A 85 -15.49 -7.05 -10.79
CA GLN A 85 -16.58 -6.06 -10.77
C GLN A 85 -17.29 -5.99 -9.42
N GLN A 86 -17.23 -7.07 -8.64
CA GLN A 86 -17.80 -7.12 -7.29
C GLN A 86 -16.68 -6.94 -6.26
N PRO A 87 -16.95 -6.24 -5.15
CA PRO A 87 -15.98 -6.14 -4.08
C PRO A 87 -15.80 -7.52 -3.42
N VAL A 88 -14.55 -7.89 -3.15
CA VAL A 88 -14.22 -9.07 -2.34
C VAL A 88 -14.46 -8.80 -0.84
N ILE A 89 -14.40 -7.54 -0.41
CA ILE A 89 -14.77 -7.08 0.94
C ILE A 89 -15.61 -5.82 0.80
N ASP A 90 -16.71 -5.74 1.54
CA ASP A 90 -17.52 -4.54 1.68
C ASP A 90 -17.76 -4.25 3.17
N GLU A 91 -16.86 -3.46 3.77
CA GLU A 91 -16.79 -3.22 5.22
C GLU A 91 -17.54 -1.93 5.62
N PRO A 92 -18.56 -2.00 6.50
CA PRO A 92 -19.18 -0.81 7.08
C PRO A 92 -18.24 -0.07 8.04
N LEU A 93 -18.19 1.26 7.97
CA LEU A 93 -17.34 2.10 8.81
C LEU A 93 -18.17 3.13 9.60
N PRO A 94 -18.86 2.71 10.68
CA PRO A 94 -19.68 3.62 11.48
C PRO A 94 -18.86 4.73 12.15
N ASP A 95 -17.64 4.39 12.61
CA ASP A 95 -16.71 5.32 13.26
C ASP A 95 -15.56 5.66 12.31
N ARG A 96 -15.89 6.33 11.19
CA ARG A 96 -14.94 6.62 10.13
C ARG A 96 -13.77 7.49 10.62
N LEU A 97 -12.55 7.06 10.33
CA LEU A 97 -11.34 7.81 10.65
C LEU A 97 -11.18 9.01 9.68
N PRO A 98 -10.82 10.20 10.19
CA PRO A 98 -10.90 11.46 9.42
C PRO A 98 -9.64 11.78 8.61
N GLY A 99 -8.62 10.93 8.62
CA GLY A 99 -7.35 11.23 7.96
C GLY A 99 -7.49 11.43 6.45
N ARG A 100 -6.52 12.12 5.86
CA ARG A 100 -6.54 12.53 4.44
C ARG A 100 -5.42 11.92 3.61
N LEU A 101 -4.41 11.36 4.26
CA LEU A 101 -3.26 10.80 3.57
C LEU A 101 -3.55 9.37 3.10
N ALA A 102 -2.95 8.97 1.98
CA ALA A 102 -2.96 7.60 1.49
C ALA A 102 -1.53 7.11 1.22
N GLY A 103 -1.32 5.80 1.32
CA GLY A 103 0.02 5.23 1.20
C GLY A 103 0.08 3.75 0.88
N LEU A 104 1.29 3.19 0.99
CA LEU A 104 1.61 1.79 0.70
C LEU A 104 2.20 1.11 1.93
N ARG A 105 1.87 -0.18 2.13
CA ARG A 105 2.36 -1.03 3.23
C ARG A 105 3.22 -2.16 2.70
N THR A 106 4.32 -2.48 3.38
CA THR A 106 5.28 -3.54 2.97
C THR A 106 5.70 -4.48 4.12
N TRP A 107 4.85 -4.67 5.13
CA TRP A 107 5.19 -5.42 6.35
C TRP A 107 5.73 -6.81 6.06
N GLY A 108 6.95 -7.09 6.52
CA GLY A 108 7.61 -8.39 6.36
C GLY A 108 7.78 -8.84 4.89
N SER A 109 7.53 -7.97 3.92
CA SER A 109 7.34 -8.35 2.52
C SER A 109 8.33 -7.66 1.58
N GLU A 110 8.95 -8.45 0.72
CA GLU A 110 9.60 -7.98 -0.49
C GLU A 110 8.53 -7.77 -1.57
N ILE A 111 8.14 -6.51 -1.78
CA ILE A 111 7.00 -6.15 -2.61
C ILE A 111 7.33 -5.08 -3.64
N GLU A 112 6.76 -5.25 -4.83
CA GLU A 112 6.81 -4.31 -5.94
C GLU A 112 5.43 -3.71 -6.17
N PHE A 113 5.39 -2.39 -6.34
CA PHE A 113 4.19 -1.66 -6.75
C PHE A 113 4.38 -1.06 -8.13
N ARG A 114 3.28 -0.96 -8.88
CA ARG A 114 3.21 -0.25 -10.15
C ARG A 114 1.80 0.29 -10.33
N ASN A 115 1.65 1.31 -11.16
CA ASN A 115 0.36 1.92 -11.50
C ASN A 115 -0.44 2.36 -10.26
N PHE A 116 0.24 2.85 -9.22
CA PHE A 116 -0.44 3.43 -8.07
C PHE A 116 -1.17 4.70 -8.51
N ARG A 117 -2.46 4.78 -8.17
CA ARG A 117 -3.34 5.91 -8.50
C ARG A 117 -4.17 6.23 -7.27
N LEU A 118 -4.28 7.51 -6.98
CA LEU A 118 -5.17 8.06 -5.96
C LEU A 118 -6.13 9.02 -6.65
N GLN A 119 -7.41 8.90 -6.30
CA GLN A 119 -8.45 9.82 -6.76
C GLN A 119 -9.34 10.15 -5.57
N SER A 120 -9.42 11.44 -5.24
CA SER A 120 -10.39 11.95 -4.28
C SER A 120 -11.64 12.44 -5.03
N ALA A 121 -12.78 12.48 -4.37
CA ALA A 121 -14.00 13.03 -4.98
C ALA A 121 -13.91 14.56 -5.24
N GLU A 122 -12.96 15.24 -4.60
CA GLU A 122 -12.74 16.69 -4.73
C GLU A 122 -11.74 17.05 -5.84
N GLN A 123 -11.00 16.07 -6.37
CA GLN A 123 -10.03 16.24 -7.46
C GLN A 123 -10.33 15.25 -8.59
N SER A 124 -10.94 15.75 -9.66
CA SER A 124 -11.40 14.98 -10.82
C SER A 124 -10.28 14.37 -11.65
N GLU A 125 -9.07 14.94 -11.61
CA GLU A 125 -7.92 14.42 -12.36
C GLU A 125 -7.04 13.54 -11.45
N PRO A 126 -6.69 12.31 -11.88
CA PRO A 126 -5.75 11.48 -11.13
C PRO A 126 -4.42 12.22 -11.02
N VAL A 127 -3.94 12.40 -9.79
CA VAL A 127 -2.57 12.89 -9.57
C VAL A 127 -1.63 11.76 -10.00
N LEU A 128 -1.11 11.87 -11.22
CA LEU A 128 0.07 11.12 -11.61
C LEU A 128 1.23 11.76 -10.86
N ALA A 129 1.98 10.95 -10.10
CA ALA A 129 3.27 11.39 -9.61
C ALA A 129 4.17 11.66 -10.84
N ASP A 130 4.21 12.92 -11.28
CA ASP A 130 5.08 13.37 -12.37
C ASP A 130 6.50 13.51 -11.81
N TRP A 131 7.25 12.43 -11.91
CA TRP A 131 8.69 12.47 -11.68
C TRP A 131 9.31 13.13 -12.91
N SER A 132 9.61 14.42 -12.81
CA SER A 132 10.18 15.17 -13.94
C SER A 132 11.42 14.47 -14.50
N GLY A 133 11.59 14.49 -15.83
CA GLY A 133 12.76 13.87 -16.48
C GLY A 133 14.11 14.37 -15.95
N ALA A 134 14.15 15.60 -15.42
CA ALA A 134 15.33 16.17 -14.75
C ALA A 134 15.66 15.48 -13.41
N GLN A 135 14.66 15.07 -12.62
CA GLN A 135 14.86 14.29 -11.39
C GLN A 135 15.32 12.86 -11.70
N LEU A 136 14.87 12.27 -12.82
CA LEU A 136 15.33 10.97 -13.29
C LEU A 136 16.76 11.01 -13.86
N GLN A 137 17.17 12.13 -14.48
CA GLN A 137 18.53 12.33 -15.01
C GLN A 137 19.60 12.61 -13.93
N GLN A 138 19.19 13.01 -12.72
CA GLN A 138 20.08 13.07 -11.56
C GLN A 138 20.37 11.67 -10.97
N LEU A 139 19.71 10.63 -11.47
CA LEU A 139 20.04 9.26 -11.12
C LEU A 139 21.25 8.80 -11.96
N PRO A 140 22.29 8.27 -11.31
CA PRO A 140 23.55 8.00 -11.98
C PRO A 140 23.45 6.81 -12.96
N ALA A 141 24.17 6.91 -14.08
CA ALA A 141 24.07 6.00 -15.23
C ALA A 141 24.45 4.52 -14.93
N VAL A 142 23.93 3.65 -15.79
CA VAL A 142 23.86 2.19 -15.71
C VAL A 142 25.23 1.51 -15.89
N ASP A 143 25.84 1.11 -14.78
CA ASP A 143 26.94 0.14 -14.63
C ASP A 143 26.77 -0.47 -13.23
N GLN A 144 27.27 -1.69 -12.93
CA GLN A 144 27.19 -2.54 -11.70
C GLN A 144 27.02 -1.82 -10.34
N SER A 145 27.39 -0.55 -10.25
CA SER A 145 26.80 0.41 -9.32
C SER A 145 25.25 0.50 -9.32
N GLN A 146 24.52 0.19 -10.40
CA GLN A 146 23.06 0.29 -10.52
C GLN A 146 22.39 -0.91 -9.85
N GLN A 147 22.97 -2.12 -9.91
CA GLN A 147 22.54 -3.21 -9.06
C GLN A 147 22.83 -2.93 -7.59
N ARG A 148 23.98 -2.31 -7.26
CA ARG A 148 24.31 -1.93 -5.88
C ARG A 148 23.55 -0.71 -5.37
N ARG A 149 23.10 0.18 -6.25
CA ARG A 149 22.21 1.32 -5.96
C ARG A 149 20.75 0.93 -6.04
N LEU A 150 20.34 -0.09 -6.78
CA LEU A 150 19.02 -0.69 -6.68
C LEU A 150 18.95 -1.57 -5.45
N ALA A 151 20.01 -2.29 -5.09
CA ALA A 151 20.10 -2.97 -3.80
C ALA A 151 20.26 -1.96 -2.66
N GLY A 152 20.93 -0.83 -2.89
CA GLY A 152 21.17 0.27 -1.97
C GLY A 152 19.98 1.22 -1.83
N LEU A 153 19.19 1.42 -2.87
CA LEU A 153 17.91 2.12 -2.90
C LEU A 153 16.83 1.17 -2.42
N ALA A 154 16.83 -0.10 -2.80
CA ALA A 154 15.97 -1.07 -2.14
C ALA A 154 16.37 -1.21 -0.69
N ALA A 155 17.65 -1.09 -0.31
CA ALA A 155 18.07 -1.03 1.09
C ALA A 155 17.72 0.30 1.75
N LEU A 156 17.81 1.44 1.08
CA LEU A 156 17.45 2.76 1.60
C LEU A 156 15.94 2.92 1.69
N CYS A 157 15.18 2.47 0.70
CA CYS A 157 13.74 2.30 0.73
C CYS A 157 13.38 1.27 1.78
N ARG A 158 14.02 0.09 1.84
CA ARG A 158 13.81 -0.85 2.96
C ARG A 158 14.17 -0.23 4.29
N THR A 159 15.15 0.66 4.40
CA THR A 159 15.55 1.33 5.65
C THR A 159 14.67 2.54 5.96
N MET A 160 14.20 3.29 4.96
CA MET A 160 13.25 4.39 5.09
C MET A 160 11.88 3.82 5.46
N PHE A 161 11.45 2.75 4.78
CA PHE A 161 10.26 1.96 5.12
C PHE A 161 10.46 1.18 6.42
N SER A 162 11.65 0.68 6.75
CA SER A 162 11.93 0.01 8.04
C SER A 162 12.12 1.00 9.21
N LEU A 163 12.26 2.30 8.94
CA LEU A 163 12.32 3.34 9.96
C LEU A 163 11.03 4.16 10.04
N ASN A 164 10.21 4.19 8.99
CA ASN A 164 8.81 4.62 8.98
C ASN A 164 8.09 4.04 7.75
N GLU A 165 7.13 3.14 7.99
CA GLU A 165 6.52 2.24 6.99
C GLU A 165 5.55 2.89 5.99
N PHE A 166 5.73 4.18 5.67
CA PHE A 166 4.70 4.97 5.00
C PHE A 166 5.26 5.91 3.93
N ALA A 167 4.64 5.90 2.74
CA ALA A 167 4.70 6.98 1.76
C ALA A 167 3.33 7.65 1.72
N TYR A 168 3.26 8.97 1.89
CA TYR A 168 2.02 9.74 1.89
C TYR A 168 1.94 10.63 0.64
N LEU A 169 0.77 10.67 0.01
CA LEU A 169 0.43 11.69 -1.00
C LEU A 169 -0.70 12.57 -0.45
N GLU A 170 -0.57 13.89 -0.65
CA GLU A 170 -1.60 14.91 -0.37
C GLU A 170 -2.52 15.12 -1.58
#